data_AF-A0A2N0HRB5-F1
#
_entry.id   AF-A0A2N0HRB5-F1
#
_cell.length_a   1.000
_cell.length_b   1.000
_cell.length_c   1.000
_cell.angle_alpha   90.00
_cell.angle_beta   90.00
_cell.angle_gamma   90.00
#
_symmetry.space_group_name_H-M   'P 1'
#
loop_
_entity.id
_entity.type
_entity.pdbx_description
1 polymer ?
#
loop_
_entity_poly.entity_id
_entity_poly.type
_entity_poly.pdbx_seq_one_letter_code
_entity_poly.pdbx_strand_id
1 'polypeptide(L)'
;MAGSAATLLAGCGGGGGTTQQLAGDSGSGSLELTPTGETYFKADCSGPVIATDSMSAKVSGKPDGTADMLIKLAENAAATSLRVDKITSSLPAYAFQRTGTTVKYLRRDNQPQWCVDVDNGESCLWDEGTQPALSVPGGLSLRGSDLYTVILDKGAYVLDMHYVKKYAHEPDRMDSGPAIRAGRLIT
;
A
#
# COMPACT_ATOMS: atom_id res chain seq x y z
N MET A 1 -13.34 -21.53 4.49
CA MET A 1 -12.70 -21.39 3.17
C MET A 1 -11.74 -20.22 3.26
N ALA A 2 -10.51 -20.40 2.77
CA ALA A 2 -9.35 -19.55 3.10
C ALA A 2 -9.48 -18.12 2.55
N GLY A 3 -9.54 -17.12 3.43
CA GLY A 3 -9.33 -15.72 3.06
C GLY A 3 -7.86 -15.51 2.74
N SER A 4 -7.56 -15.09 1.50
CA SER A 4 -6.19 -14.75 1.11
C SER A 4 -5.83 -13.39 1.67
N ALA A 5 -4.94 -13.35 2.66
CA ALA A 5 -4.33 -12.12 3.13
C ALA A 5 -3.11 -11.81 2.26
N ALA A 6 -3.16 -10.71 1.52
CA ALA A 6 -1.98 -10.18 0.83
C ALA A 6 -1.36 -9.11 1.71
N THR A 7 -0.08 -9.28 2.03
CA THR A 7 0.73 -8.32 2.80
C THR A 7 1.63 -7.57 1.81
N LEU A 8 1.37 -6.29 1.59
CA LEU A 8 2.28 -5.42 0.84
C LEU A 8 3.24 -4.75 1.83
N LEU A 9 4.54 -5.07 1.72
CA LEU A 9 5.61 -4.39 2.45
C LEU A 9 6.15 -3.24 1.59
N ALA A 10 6.05 -2.01 2.08
CA ALA A 10 6.80 -0.88 1.53
C ALA A 10 8.12 -0.69 2.29
N GLY A 11 9.19 -0.38 1.54
CA GLY A 11 10.58 -0.59 1.91
C GLY A 11 11.15 0.32 3.00
N CYS A 12 12.11 -0.24 3.74
CA CYS A 12 12.88 0.41 4.77
C CYS A 12 13.93 1.37 4.20
N GLY A 13 13.91 2.61 4.68
CA GLY A 13 14.91 3.64 4.42
C GLY A 13 14.75 4.80 5.38
N GLY A 14 14.88 4.53 6.69
CA GLY A 14 14.85 5.54 7.74
C GLY A 14 13.45 5.91 8.26
N GLY A 15 12.78 4.96 8.93
CA GLY A 15 11.62 5.26 9.79
C GLY A 15 10.30 4.66 9.33
N GLY A 16 10.12 3.35 9.55
CA GLY A 16 8.81 2.68 9.49
C GLY A 16 8.61 1.83 8.24
N GLY A 17 8.52 0.51 8.40
CA GLY A 17 8.00 -0.38 7.36
C GLY A 17 6.47 -0.44 7.46
N THR A 18 5.74 -0.03 6.44
CA THR A 18 4.27 -0.15 6.43
C THR A 18 3.86 -1.53 5.95
N THR A 19 3.04 -2.21 6.76
CA THR A 19 2.35 -3.44 6.41
C THR A 19 0.87 -3.13 6.18
N GLN A 20 0.38 -3.46 4.99
CA GLN A 20 -1.05 -3.40 4.69
C GLN A 20 -1.58 -4.83 4.58
N GLN A 21 -2.50 -5.21 5.49
CA GLN A 21 -3.20 -6.49 5.39
C GLN A 21 -4.55 -6.27 4.70
N LEU A 22 -4.70 -6.87 3.51
CA LEU A 22 -5.98 -6.96 2.82
C LEU A 22 -6.71 -8.23 3.25
N ALA A 23 -7.93 -8.11 3.78
CA ALA A 23 -8.79 -9.26 4.05
C ALA A 23 -10.10 -9.12 3.28
N GLY A 24 -10.48 -10.18 2.55
CA GLY A 24 -11.83 -10.29 2.02
C GLY A 24 -12.76 -10.86 3.08
N ASP A 25 -13.84 -10.16 3.41
CA ASP A 25 -14.89 -10.74 4.25
C ASP A 25 -15.75 -11.69 3.40
N SER A 26 -15.68 -12.98 3.75
CA SER A 26 -16.31 -14.08 3.01
C SER A 26 -17.86 -14.04 2.98
N GLY A 27 -18.50 -13.09 3.66
CA GLY A 27 -19.95 -12.92 3.68
C GLY A 27 -20.49 -11.67 2.98
N SER A 28 -19.70 -10.59 2.86
CA SER A 28 -20.19 -9.28 2.39
C SER A 28 -19.64 -8.82 1.05
N GLY A 29 -18.59 -9.47 0.52
CA GLY A 29 -17.87 -8.98 -0.66
C GLY A 29 -17.16 -7.63 -0.41
N SER A 30 -17.07 -7.20 0.85
CA SER A 30 -16.34 -6.01 1.27
C SER A 30 -14.86 -6.32 1.42
N LEU A 31 -14.01 -5.41 0.95
CA LEU A 31 -12.59 -5.42 1.20
C LEU A 31 -12.32 -4.72 2.54
N GLU A 32 -11.65 -5.36 3.49
CA GLU A 32 -11.17 -4.69 4.71
C GLU A 32 -9.66 -4.47 4.64
N LEU A 33 -9.22 -3.27 5.01
CA LEU A 33 -7.82 -2.90 5.13
C LEU A 33 -7.56 -2.41 6.55
N THR A 34 -6.54 -2.98 7.19
CA THR A 34 -6.01 -2.48 8.46
C THR A 34 -4.57 -2.04 8.24
N PRO A 35 -4.30 -0.73 8.13
CA PRO A 35 -2.94 -0.24 7.98
C PRO A 35 -2.20 -0.35 9.31
N THR A 36 -1.05 -1.02 9.28
CA THR A 36 -0.11 -1.07 10.40
C THR A 36 1.29 -0.70 9.91
N GLY A 37 2.09 -0.08 10.77
CA GLY A 37 3.49 0.23 10.54
C GLY A 37 4.34 -0.38 11.63
N GLU A 38 5.52 -0.86 11.29
CA GLU A 38 6.50 -1.34 12.26
C GLU A 38 7.73 -0.45 12.24
N THR A 39 8.14 0.02 13.42
CA THR A 39 9.39 0.72 13.62
C THR A 39 10.41 -0.24 14.21
N TYR A 40 11.52 -0.41 13.50
CA TYR A 40 12.67 -1.22 13.91
C TYR A 40 13.70 -0.31 14.59
N PHE A 41 14.48 -0.88 15.53
CA PHE A 41 15.53 -0.11 16.22
C PHE A 41 16.62 0.41 15.29
N LYS A 42 16.95 -0.36 14.25
CA LYS A 42 17.97 -0.02 13.26
C LYS A 42 17.36 0.53 11.97
N ALA A 43 18.07 1.45 11.34
CA ALA A 43 17.65 2.08 10.09
C ALA A 43 17.61 1.12 8.88
N ASP A 44 18.28 -0.04 8.96
CA ASP A 44 18.24 -1.10 7.95
C ASP A 44 17.05 -2.08 8.13
N CYS A 45 16.14 -1.78 9.07
CA CYS A 45 15.03 -2.64 9.49
C CYS A 45 15.44 -4.04 9.97
N SER A 46 16.67 -4.18 10.44
CA SER A 46 17.09 -5.37 11.16
C SER A 46 16.85 -5.23 12.66
N GLY A 47 16.76 -6.37 13.36
CA GLY A 47 16.55 -6.42 14.80
C GLY A 47 15.08 -6.39 15.20
N PRO A 48 14.79 -6.21 16.50
CA PRO A 48 13.42 -6.26 17.00
C PRO A 48 12.62 -5.02 16.58
N VAL A 49 11.32 -5.22 16.35
CA VAL A 49 10.33 -4.14 16.30
C VAL A 49 10.22 -3.53 17.70
N ILE A 50 10.37 -2.21 17.77
CA ILE A 50 10.34 -1.43 19.02
C ILE A 50 9.06 -0.60 19.16
N ALA A 51 8.37 -0.34 18.05
CA ALA A 51 7.06 0.28 18.06
C ALA A 51 6.21 -0.17 16.88
N THR A 52 4.89 -0.18 17.07
CA THR A 52 3.88 -0.46 16.05
C THR A 52 2.97 0.75 15.93
N ASP A 53 2.89 1.27 14.71
CA ASP A 53 1.96 2.32 14.31
C ASP A 53 0.68 1.67 13.79
N SER A 54 -0.47 2.18 14.18
CA SER A 54 -1.76 1.65 13.73
C SER A 54 -2.82 2.74 13.68
N MET A 55 -3.91 2.42 12.99
CA MET A 55 -5.12 3.23 12.96
C MET A 55 -6.19 2.60 13.85
N SER A 56 -6.95 3.42 14.58
CA SER A 56 -7.99 2.95 15.50
C SER A 56 -9.22 2.33 14.80
N ALA A 57 -9.34 2.53 13.49
CA ALA A 57 -10.44 2.05 12.67
C ALA A 57 -9.91 1.27 11.46
N LYS A 58 -10.75 0.38 10.93
CA LYS A 58 -10.50 -0.32 9.67
C LYS A 58 -11.04 0.48 8.50
N VAL A 59 -10.36 0.43 7.37
CA VAL A 59 -10.94 0.86 6.09
C VAL A 59 -11.77 -0.29 5.54
N SER A 60 -12.94 0.02 5.02
CA SER A 60 -13.78 -0.93 4.27
C SER A 60 -13.97 -0.42 2.84
N GLY A 61 -14.01 -1.32 1.86
CA GLY A 61 -14.29 -1.03 0.46
C GLY A 61 -15.51 -1.82 0.02
N LYS A 62 -16.60 -1.12 -0.30
CA LYS A 62 -17.84 -1.76 -0.78
C LYS A 62 -17.92 -1.67 -2.31
N PRO A 63 -18.19 -2.77 -3.03
CA PRO A 63 -18.44 -2.72 -4.47
C PRO A 63 -19.62 -1.80 -4.83
N ASP A 64 -19.45 -0.96 -5.84
CA ASP A 64 -20.43 0.00 -6.36
C ASP A 64 -20.63 -0.17 -7.89
N GLY A 65 -20.63 -1.43 -8.31
CA GLY A 65 -20.81 -1.83 -9.70
C GLY A 65 -19.57 -1.68 -10.56
N THR A 66 -19.77 -1.67 -11.87
CA THR A 66 -18.68 -1.71 -12.86
C THR A 66 -19.03 -0.79 -14.03
N ALA A 67 -18.06 -0.05 -14.57
CA ALA A 67 -18.27 0.85 -15.71
C ALA A 67 -17.04 0.92 -16.62
N ASP A 68 -17.26 1.21 -17.90
CA ASP A 68 -16.18 1.57 -18.81
C ASP A 68 -15.90 3.06 -18.69
N MET A 69 -14.64 3.43 -18.42
CA MET A 69 -14.23 4.81 -18.17
C MET A 69 -13.02 5.18 -19.02
N LEU A 70 -13.00 6.41 -19.54
CA LEU A 70 -11.84 6.95 -20.24
C LEU A 70 -10.85 7.54 -19.24
N ILE A 71 -9.69 6.89 -19.08
CA ILE A 71 -8.68 7.27 -18.08
C ILE A 71 -7.35 7.52 -18.76
N LYS A 72 -6.71 8.64 -18.44
CA LYS A 72 -5.33 8.92 -18.85
C LYS A 72 -4.38 8.17 -17.92
N LEU A 73 -3.60 7.25 -18.48
CA LEU A 73 -2.64 6.44 -17.73
C LEU A 73 -1.26 7.10 -17.57
N ALA A 74 -1.04 8.20 -18.28
CA ALA A 74 0.11 9.10 -18.12
C ALA A 74 -0.29 10.52 -18.54
N GLU A 75 0.42 11.53 -18.04
CA GLU A 75 0.11 12.95 -18.26
C GLU A 75 -0.04 13.30 -19.75
N ASN A 76 0.85 12.76 -20.58
CA ASN A 76 0.90 13.02 -22.03
C ASN A 76 0.29 11.89 -22.89
N ALA A 77 -0.43 10.94 -22.30
CA ALA A 77 -1.07 9.85 -23.02
C ALA A 77 -2.51 10.16 -23.43
N ALA A 78 -2.98 9.53 -24.51
CA ALA A 78 -4.39 9.51 -24.85
C ALA A 78 -5.19 8.77 -23.76
N ALA A 79 -6.41 9.22 -23.50
CA ALA A 79 -7.30 8.53 -22.58
C ALA A 79 -7.64 7.14 -23.14
N THR A 80 -7.53 6.12 -22.29
CA THR A 80 -7.81 4.73 -22.64
C THR A 80 -9.11 4.30 -21.97
N SER A 81 -9.96 3.56 -22.70
CA SER A 81 -11.14 2.93 -22.09
C SER A 81 -10.70 1.78 -21.20
N LEU A 82 -10.99 1.87 -19.91
CA LEU A 82 -10.75 0.84 -18.92
C LEU A 82 -12.07 0.39 -18.30
N ARG A 83 -12.23 -0.94 -18.15
CA ARG A 83 -13.26 -1.52 -17.30
C ARG A 83 -12.86 -1.30 -15.85
N VAL A 84 -13.61 -0.47 -15.13
CA VAL A 84 -13.37 -0.11 -13.74
C VAL A 84 -14.41 -0.78 -12.86
N ASP A 85 -13.94 -1.55 -11.90
CA ASP A 85 -14.73 -2.02 -10.77
C ASP A 85 -14.81 -0.89 -9.75
N LYS A 86 -15.98 -0.28 -9.63
CA LYS A 86 -16.20 0.85 -8.73
C LYS A 86 -16.25 0.35 -7.30
N ILE A 87 -15.59 1.06 -6.40
CA ILE A 87 -15.60 0.79 -4.97
C ILE A 87 -15.88 2.08 -4.21
N THR A 88 -16.66 2.00 -3.14
CA THR A 88 -16.79 3.07 -2.16
C THR A 88 -15.96 2.70 -0.95
N SER A 89 -14.82 3.36 -0.82
CA SER A 89 -13.97 3.24 0.36
C SER A 89 -14.57 4.05 1.50
N SER A 90 -14.69 3.44 2.68
CA SER A 90 -15.26 4.05 3.87
C SER A 90 -14.31 3.85 5.04
N LEU A 91 -13.93 4.96 5.63
CA LEU A 91 -13.09 5.04 6.81
C LEU A 91 -13.92 5.72 7.92
N PRO A 92 -14.29 4.99 9.00
CA PRO A 92 -14.90 5.60 10.18
C PRO A 92 -14.00 6.68 10.79
N ALA A 93 -14.52 7.47 11.74
CA ALA A 93 -13.67 8.38 12.51
C ALA A 93 -12.51 7.60 13.12
N TYR A 94 -11.29 8.11 12.95
CA TYR A 94 -10.07 7.35 13.18
C TYR A 94 -9.02 8.22 13.86
N ALA A 95 -8.14 7.60 14.63
CA ALA A 95 -6.93 8.23 15.15
C ALA A 95 -5.73 7.33 14.84
N PHE A 96 -4.57 7.95 14.61
CA PHE A 96 -3.31 7.22 14.58
C PHE A 96 -2.82 7.00 16.00
N GLN A 97 -2.15 5.88 16.23
CA GLN A 97 -1.53 5.55 17.50
C GLN A 97 -0.23 4.81 17.28
N ARG A 98 0.74 5.06 18.15
CA ARG A 98 2.00 4.32 18.23
C ARG A 98 2.05 3.59 19.56
N THR A 99 2.33 2.29 19.51
CA THR A 99 2.37 1.41 20.69
C THR A 99 3.69 0.65 20.74
N GLY A 100 4.17 0.32 21.94
CA GLY A 100 5.45 -0.36 22.13
C GLY A 100 5.97 -0.14 23.54
N THR A 101 6.85 -1.02 24.01
CA THR A 101 7.38 -0.96 25.38
C THR A 101 8.30 0.24 25.62
N THR A 102 8.90 0.78 24.55
CA THR A 102 9.83 1.91 24.58
C THR A 102 9.20 3.22 24.11
N VAL A 103 7.90 3.20 23.77
CA VAL A 103 7.18 4.39 23.30
C VAL A 103 6.93 5.35 24.46
N LYS A 104 7.28 6.62 24.26
CA LYS A 104 7.07 7.72 25.19
C LYS A 104 6.04 8.68 24.61
N TYR A 105 5.04 9.05 25.39
CA TYR A 105 4.11 10.11 25.01
C TYR A 105 4.58 11.43 25.59
N LEU A 106 5.01 12.34 24.72
CA LEU A 106 5.65 13.61 25.08
C LEU A 106 4.88 14.78 24.47
N ARG A 107 4.96 15.95 25.09
CA ARG A 107 4.55 17.22 24.46
C ARG A 107 5.80 18.00 24.07
N ARG A 108 5.93 18.31 22.78
CA ARG A 108 6.96 19.22 22.24
C ARG A 108 6.27 20.35 21.50
N ASP A 109 6.69 21.58 21.78
CA ASP A 109 6.07 22.78 21.21
C ASP A 109 4.55 22.82 21.38
N ASN A 110 4.08 22.33 22.53
CA ASN A 110 2.67 22.19 22.90
C ASN A 110 1.86 21.21 22.01
N GLN A 111 2.51 20.41 21.18
CA GLN A 111 1.88 19.33 20.41
C GLN A 111 2.22 17.97 21.03
N PRO A 112 1.20 17.12 21.28
CA PRO A 112 1.42 15.75 21.75
C PRO A 112 2.02 14.87 20.65
N GLN A 113 2.95 14.01 21.02
CA GLN A 113 3.68 13.12 20.12
C GLN A 113 4.00 11.79 20.81
N TRP A 114 3.98 10.69 20.06
CA TRP A 114 4.54 9.41 20.48
C TRP A 114 5.95 9.25 19.90
N CYS A 115 6.95 9.21 20.76
CA CYS A 115 8.35 9.10 20.38
C CYS A 115 8.95 7.77 20.83
N VAL A 116 9.90 7.25 20.05
CA VAL A 116 10.68 6.07 20.39
C VAL A 116 12.15 6.31 20.05
N ASP A 117 13.04 5.87 20.94
CA ASP A 117 14.50 5.95 20.70
C ASP A 117 14.90 4.91 19.65
N VAL A 118 15.69 5.32 18.66
CA VAL A 118 16.29 4.48 17.61
C VAL A 118 17.81 4.62 17.65
N ASP A 119 18.56 3.74 16.97
CA ASP A 119 20.03 3.69 17.12
C ASP A 119 20.75 5.03 16.88
N ASN A 120 20.22 5.86 15.98
CA ASN A 120 20.80 7.14 15.57
C ASN A 120 19.89 8.34 15.90
N GLY A 121 19.03 8.23 16.91
CA GLY A 121 18.21 9.36 17.37
C GLY A 121 16.85 8.92 17.89
N GLU A 122 15.80 9.60 17.42
CA GLU A 122 14.44 9.40 17.88
C GLU A 122 13.48 9.49 16.70
N SER A 123 12.46 8.63 16.71
CA SER A 123 11.35 8.70 15.76
C SER A 123 10.09 9.11 16.51
N CYS A 124 9.46 10.21 16.07
CA CYS A 124 8.23 10.73 16.66
C CYS A 124 7.08 10.72 15.65
N LEU A 125 5.90 10.32 16.13
CA LEU A 125 4.62 10.42 15.42
C LEU A 125 3.76 11.45 16.14
N TRP A 126 3.15 12.38 15.41
CA TRP A 126 2.24 13.37 15.99
C TRP A 126 0.92 12.74 16.39
N ASP A 127 0.41 13.16 17.54
CA ASP A 127 -0.96 12.89 17.95
C ASP A 127 -1.87 14.00 17.45
N GLU A 128 -2.37 13.81 16.23
CA GLU A 128 -3.32 14.72 15.58
C GLU A 128 -4.76 14.54 16.11
N GLY A 129 -4.95 13.63 17.08
CA GLY A 129 -6.26 13.28 17.61
C GLY A 129 -7.16 12.58 16.59
N THR A 130 -8.45 12.56 16.90
CA THR A 130 -9.45 11.90 16.07
C THR A 130 -9.76 12.71 14.82
N GLN A 131 -9.50 12.10 13.68
CA GLN A 131 -9.91 12.54 12.36
C GLN A 131 -11.37 12.15 12.08
N PRO A 132 -12.12 12.97 11.32
CA PRO A 132 -13.50 12.67 10.97
C PRO A 132 -13.59 11.45 10.04
N ALA A 133 -14.77 10.82 10.04
CA ALA A 133 -15.08 9.76 9.08
C ALA A 133 -15.02 10.31 7.64
N LEU A 134 -14.53 9.47 6.73
CA LEU A 134 -14.39 9.79 5.31
C LEU A 134 -14.97 8.66 4.46
N SER A 135 -15.65 9.02 3.38
CA SER A 135 -16.04 8.08 2.34
C SER A 135 -15.62 8.63 0.98
N VAL A 136 -14.89 7.83 0.22
CA VAL A 136 -14.30 8.24 -1.07
C VAL A 136 -14.69 7.22 -2.13
N PRO A 137 -15.34 7.65 -3.23
CA PRO A 137 -15.52 6.83 -4.41
C PRO A 137 -14.17 6.62 -5.11
N GLY A 138 -13.89 5.37 -5.45
CA GLY A 138 -12.73 4.97 -6.22
C GLY A 138 -13.05 3.80 -7.12
N GLY A 139 -12.02 3.19 -7.67
CA GLY A 139 -12.16 2.03 -8.50
C GLY A 139 -10.86 1.28 -8.70
N LEU A 140 -11.00 0.04 -9.14
CA LEU A 140 -9.90 -0.84 -9.48
C LEU A 140 -10.07 -1.26 -10.94
N SER A 141 -8.97 -1.32 -11.68
CA SER A 141 -8.96 -1.89 -13.03
C SER A 141 -7.78 -2.84 -13.18
N LEU A 142 -8.05 -4.07 -13.59
CA LEU A 142 -7.04 -5.07 -13.92
C LEU A 142 -6.88 -5.15 -15.43
N ARG A 143 -5.65 -5.02 -15.91
CA ARG A 143 -5.30 -5.20 -17.32
C ARG A 143 -4.01 -6.01 -17.42
N GLY A 144 -4.11 -7.29 -17.75
CA GLY A 144 -2.95 -8.17 -17.79
C GLY A 144 -2.35 -8.35 -16.38
N SER A 145 -1.08 -7.98 -16.21
CA SER A 145 -0.33 -8.03 -14.95
C SER A 145 -0.42 -6.75 -14.11
N ASP A 146 -1.17 -5.77 -14.59
CA ASP A 146 -1.23 -4.42 -14.06
C ASP A 146 -2.54 -4.19 -13.32
N LEU A 147 -2.44 -3.66 -12.11
CA LEU A 147 -3.54 -3.16 -11.31
C LEU A 147 -3.46 -1.63 -11.27
N TYR A 148 -4.51 -0.98 -11.74
CA TYR A 148 -4.68 0.47 -11.66
C TYR A 148 -5.71 0.79 -10.57
N THR A 149 -5.36 1.68 -9.64
CA THR A 149 -6.33 2.31 -8.75
C THR A 149 -6.75 3.64 -9.35
N VAL A 150 -8.02 3.97 -9.22
CA VAL A 150 -8.57 5.23 -9.73
C VAL A 150 -9.38 5.90 -8.63
N ILE A 151 -9.33 7.22 -8.59
CA ILE A 151 -10.08 8.03 -7.63
C ILE A 151 -10.97 9.01 -8.37
N LEU A 152 -12.11 9.34 -7.76
CA LEU A 152 -12.96 10.40 -8.27
C LEU A 152 -12.39 11.77 -7.86
N ASP A 153 -11.76 12.48 -8.81
CA ASP A 153 -11.33 13.87 -8.64
C ASP A 153 -12.21 14.81 -9.47
N LYS A 154 -12.80 15.82 -8.83
CA LYS A 154 -13.65 16.85 -9.48
C LYS A 154 -14.71 16.28 -10.44
N GLY A 155 -15.29 15.13 -10.11
CA GLY A 155 -16.34 14.49 -10.91
C GLY A 155 -15.84 13.60 -12.05
N ALA A 156 -14.53 13.43 -12.22
CA ALA A 156 -13.92 12.51 -13.18
C ALA A 156 -13.05 11.47 -12.48
N TYR A 157 -13.04 10.23 -12.97
CA TYR A 157 -12.11 9.22 -12.47
C TYR A 157 -10.74 9.44 -13.09
N VAL A 158 -9.72 9.58 -12.24
CA VAL A 158 -8.32 9.76 -12.64
C VAL A 158 -7.48 8.62 -12.10
N LEU A 159 -6.36 8.32 -12.77
CA LEU A 159 -5.38 7.36 -12.28
C LEU A 159 -4.79 7.87 -10.95
N ASP A 160 -4.79 6.99 -9.95
CA ASP A 160 -4.18 7.23 -8.64
C ASP A 160 -2.83 6.51 -8.57
N MET A 161 -2.85 5.17 -8.55
CA MET A 161 -1.65 4.34 -8.48
C MET A 161 -1.66 3.22 -9.53
N HIS A 162 -0.47 2.84 -9.97
CA HIS A 162 -0.23 1.73 -10.89
C HIS A 162 0.68 0.70 -10.23
N TYR A 163 0.17 -0.50 -10.04
CA TYR A 163 0.88 -1.63 -9.46
C TYR A 163 1.14 -2.69 -10.53
N VAL A 164 2.38 -3.16 -10.60
CA VAL A 164 2.76 -4.28 -11.46
C VAL A 164 3.01 -5.48 -10.55
N LYS A 165 2.41 -6.63 -10.89
CA LYS A 165 2.72 -7.87 -10.19
C LYS A 165 4.21 -8.18 -10.33
N LYS A 166 4.96 -8.13 -9.22
CA LYS A 166 6.32 -8.67 -9.16
C LYS A 166 6.23 -10.18 -9.00
N TYR A 167 6.75 -10.93 -9.96
CA TYR A 167 6.93 -12.36 -9.80
C TYR A 167 8.04 -12.59 -8.76
N ALA A 168 7.80 -13.47 -7.78
CA ALA A 168 8.85 -13.91 -6.89
C ALA A 168 9.95 -14.57 -7.73
N HIS A 169 11.18 -14.11 -7.58
CA HIS A 169 12.33 -14.78 -8.17
C HIS A 169 12.46 -16.12 -7.44
N GLU A 170 12.14 -17.22 -8.11
CA GLU A 170 12.63 -18.54 -7.72
C GLU A 170 14.15 -18.51 -7.93
N PRO A 171 14.99 -18.87 -6.94
CA PRO A 171 16.43 -18.88 -7.11
C PRO A 171 16.81 -20.08 -8.00
N ASP A 172 17.61 -19.78 -9.02
CA ASP A 172 18.32 -20.72 -9.89
C ASP A 172 17.51 -21.70 -10.77
N ARG A 173 17.09 -21.19 -11.93
CA ARG A 173 17.38 -21.91 -13.18
C ARG A 173 18.06 -20.95 -14.16
N MET A 174 19.36 -21.18 -14.32
CA MET A 174 20.27 -20.43 -15.19
C MET A 174 19.65 -20.06 -16.53
N ASP A 175 19.84 -18.79 -16.84
CA ASP A 175 19.91 -18.20 -18.17
C ASP A 175 20.53 -19.16 -19.19
N SER A 176 19.76 -19.52 -20.20
CA SER A 176 20.31 -19.91 -21.50
C SER A 176 19.79 -18.94 -22.55
N GLY A 177 20.21 -17.68 -22.40
CA GLY A 177 20.32 -16.74 -23.50
C GLY A 177 21.11 -17.33 -24.67
N PRO A 178 20.88 -16.82 -25.89
CA PRO A 178 21.37 -17.43 -27.11
C PRO A 178 22.89 -17.30 -27.21
N ALA A 179 23.59 -18.42 -27.32
CA ALA A 179 24.97 -18.44 -27.75
C ALA A 179 25.07 -17.95 -29.19
N ILE A 180 25.57 -16.74 -29.39
CA ILE A 180 26.10 -16.31 -30.69
C ILE A 180 27.38 -17.12 -30.94
N ARG A 181 27.34 -18.04 -31.91
CA ARG A 181 28.55 -18.59 -32.54
C ARG A 181 28.48 -18.42 -34.05
N ALA A 182 29.61 -17.94 -34.56
CA ALA A 182 29.91 -17.47 -35.90
C ALA A 182 29.43 -18.36 -37.06
N GLY A 183 29.05 -17.71 -38.16
CA GLY A 183 28.84 -18.37 -39.46
C GLY A 183 30.10 -18.49 -40.32
N ARG A 184 29.93 -19.24 -41.43
CA ARG A 184 30.81 -19.57 -42.59
C ARG A 184 31.77 -20.75 -42.39
N LEU A 185 31.99 -21.68 -43.35
CA LEU A 185 31.78 -21.71 -44.81
C LEU A 185 31.87 -23.18 -45.31
N ILE A 186 31.09 -23.52 -46.35
CA ILE A 186 31.31 -24.47 -47.47
C ILE A 186 32.43 -25.54 -47.34
N THR A 187 32.05 -26.82 -47.49
CA THR A 187 32.40 -27.69 -48.64
C THR A 187 31.31 -28.73 -48.83
#